data_AF-A0A0R3UEY6-F1
#
_entry.id   AF-A0A0R3UEY6-F1
#
_cell.length_a   1.000
_cell.length_b   1.000
_cell.length_c   1.000
_cell.angle_alpha   90.00
_cell.angle_beta   90.00
_cell.angle_gamma   90.00
#
_symmetry.space_group_name_H-M   'P 1'
#
loop_
_entity.id
_entity.type
_entity.pdbx_description
1 polymer ?
#
loop_
_entity_poly.entity_id
_entity_poly.type
_entity_poly.pdbx_seq_one_letter_code
_entity_poly.pdbx_strand_id
1 'polypeptide(L)'
;MVSVQSDFVLLKLVGACDGTLACSTCHLILSDDVYNNLPNPPSEEEVDLLDIAPSITDTSRLGCQVIVSEDMDGTVIRIPEDIWDSRL
;
A
#
# COMPACT_ATOMS: atom_id res chain seq x y z
N MET A 1 -2.47 -5.58 -17.05
CA MET A 1 -1.68 -6.13 -15.93
C MET A 1 -1.44 -5.02 -14.92
N VAL A 2 -1.91 -5.11 -13.67
CA VAL A 2 -1.56 -4.15 -12.60
C VAL A 2 -0.06 -4.23 -12.36
N SER A 3 0.65 -3.11 -12.49
CA SER A 3 2.10 -3.08 -12.38
C SER A 3 2.50 -2.30 -11.13
N VAL A 4 3.07 -2.98 -10.15
CA VAL A 4 3.66 -2.30 -8.98
C VAL A 4 5.07 -1.90 -9.35
N GLN A 5 5.32 -0.60 -9.52
CA GLN A 5 6.65 -0.11 -9.89
C GLN A 5 7.55 -0.10 -8.65
N SER A 6 8.42 -1.11 -8.59
CA SER A 6 9.44 -1.26 -7.57
C SER A 6 10.78 -1.20 -8.28
N ASP A 7 11.36 0.00 -8.37
CA ASP A 7 12.67 0.16 -8.98
C ASP A 7 13.71 -0.60 -8.15
N PHE A 8 14.16 -1.72 -8.71
CA PHE A 8 15.46 -2.38 -8.52
C PHE A 8 15.95 -2.63 -7.08
N VAL A 9 15.09 -3.10 -6.16
CA VAL A 9 15.53 -3.88 -4.99
C VAL A 9 14.47 -4.95 -4.74
N LEU A 10 14.87 -6.23 -4.87
CA LEU A 10 14.05 -7.38 -4.54
C LEU A 10 13.57 -7.22 -3.07
N LEU A 11 12.25 -7.09 -2.86
CA LEU A 11 11.53 -7.04 -1.57
C LEU A 11 11.25 -5.64 -0.93
N LYS A 12 10.61 -4.70 -1.62
CA LYS A 12 10.11 -3.45 -0.98
C LYS A 12 8.74 -3.59 -0.29
N LEU A 13 7.92 -4.58 -0.66
CA LEU A 13 6.63 -4.87 -0.01
C LEU A 13 6.75 -6.19 0.74
N VAL A 14 6.67 -6.17 2.07
CA VAL A 14 6.90 -7.36 2.91
C VAL A 14 5.59 -8.05 3.24
N GLY A 15 4.58 -7.29 3.70
CA GLY A 15 3.34 -7.88 4.18
C GLY A 15 3.54 -8.80 5.40
N ALA A 16 4.31 -8.35 6.38
CA ALA A 16 4.81 -9.16 7.50
C ALA A 16 3.72 -9.83 8.38
N CYS A 17 2.49 -9.32 8.34
CA CYS A 17 1.36 -9.90 9.07
C CYS A 17 0.48 -10.83 8.22
N ASP A 18 0.89 -11.15 7.00
CA ASP A 18 0.14 -12.00 6.06
C ASP A 18 -1.29 -11.48 5.77
N GLY A 19 -1.45 -10.16 5.77
CA GLY A 19 -2.72 -9.51 5.43
C GLY A 19 -3.77 -9.49 6.54
N THR A 20 -3.38 -9.76 7.78
CA THR A 20 -4.29 -9.79 8.94
C THR A 20 -4.56 -8.43 9.60
N LEU A 21 -4.26 -7.32 8.91
CA LEU A 21 -4.44 -5.96 9.41
C LEU A 21 -3.74 -5.72 10.76
N ALA A 22 -2.48 -6.13 10.87
CA ALA A 22 -1.69 -6.02 12.11
C ALA A 22 -0.31 -5.37 11.91
N CYS A 23 -0.04 -4.81 10.74
CA CYS A 23 1.20 -4.09 10.43
C CYS A 23 0.99 -3.09 9.29
N SER A 24 1.95 -2.20 9.05
CA SER A 24 1.96 -1.23 7.95
C SER A 24 2.95 -1.56 6.81
N THR A 25 3.58 -2.74 6.83
CA THR A 25 4.63 -3.14 5.85
C THR A 25 4.12 -3.47 4.44
N CYS A 26 2.81 -3.34 4.22
CA CYS A 26 2.17 -3.45 2.91
C CYS A 26 1.66 -2.10 2.40
N HIS A 27 2.16 -0.99 2.97
CA HIS A 27 1.80 0.37 2.57
C HIS A 27 2.10 0.62 1.09
N LEU A 28 1.08 1.07 0.38
CA LEU A 28 1.10 1.48 -1.02
C LEU A 28 0.57 2.90 -1.13
N ILE A 29 1.01 3.60 -2.17
CA ILE A 29 0.53 4.93 -2.52
C ILE A 29 -0.12 4.84 -3.89
N LEU A 30 -1.43 5.11 -3.91
CA LEU A 30 -2.26 5.02 -5.11
C LEU A 30 -2.32 6.37 -5.82
N SER A 31 -2.59 6.35 -7.14
CA SER A 31 -3.01 7.58 -7.82
C SER A 31 -4.38 8.00 -7.34
N ASP A 32 -4.70 9.29 -7.44
CA ASP A 32 -6.01 9.83 -7.05
C ASP A 32 -7.15 9.08 -7.76
N ASP A 33 -7.00 8.80 -9.06
CA ASP A 33 -8.00 8.06 -9.84
C ASP A 33 -8.26 6.65 -9.28
N VAL A 34 -7.22 5.94 -8.86
CA VAL A 34 -7.38 4.58 -8.31
C VAL A 34 -7.97 4.66 -6.90
N TYR A 35 -7.44 5.55 -6.06
CA TYR A 35 -7.88 5.73 -4.68
C TYR A 35 -9.37 6.09 -4.60
N ASN A 36 -9.82 7.04 -5.42
CA ASN A 36 -11.20 7.51 -5.43
C ASN A 36 -12.20 6.49 -5.99
N ASN A 37 -11.75 5.51 -6.77
CA ASN A 37 -12.58 4.45 -7.33
C ASN A 37 -12.58 3.16 -6.50
N LEU A 38 -11.88 3.12 -5.36
CA LEU A 38 -11.94 1.96 -4.47
C LEU A 38 -13.36 1.79 -3.91
N PRO A 39 -13.87 0.55 -3.83
CA PRO A 39 -15.23 0.30 -3.37
C PRO A 39 -15.43 0.66 -1.89
N ASN A 40 -14.34 0.65 -1.11
CA ASN A 40 -14.37 0.90 0.32
C ASN A 40 -13.29 1.93 0.71
N PRO A 41 -13.63 2.90 1.57
CA PRO A 41 -12.64 3.73 2.25
C PRO A 41 -11.78 2.86 3.20
N PRO A 42 -10.62 3.35 3.66
CA PRO A 42 -9.89 2.68 4.73
C PRO A 42 -10.74 2.57 5.99
N SER A 43 -10.60 1.45 6.72
CA SER A 43 -11.21 1.30 8.04
C SER A 43 -10.48 2.13 9.09
N GLU A 44 -11.10 2.35 10.25
CA GLU A 44 -10.43 3.02 11.38
C GLU A 44 -9.14 2.29 11.79
N GLU A 45 -9.18 0.95 11.89
CA GLU A 45 -7.99 0.12 12.18
C GLU A 45 -6.89 0.24 11.11
N GLU A 46 -7.28 0.38 9.83
CA GLU A 46 -6.32 0.63 8.75
C GLU A 46 -5.66 2.01 8.90
N VAL A 47 -6.44 3.04 9.21
CA VAL A 47 -5.95 4.41 9.44
C VAL A 47 -4.99 4.44 10.64
N ASP A 48 -5.34 3.80 11.75
CA ASP A 48 -4.48 3.73 12.95
C ASP A 48 -3.10 3.11 12.64
N LEU A 49 -3.06 2.10 11.76
CA LEU A 49 -1.80 1.49 11.31
C LEU A 49 -1.05 2.34 10.27
N LEU A 50 -1.77 3.09 9.44
CA LEU A 50 -1.17 4.02 8.48
C LEU A 50 -0.54 5.22 9.17
N ASP A 51 -1.10 5.71 10.28
CA ASP A 51 -0.58 6.85 11.05
C ASP A 51 0.86 6.63 11.56
N ILE A 52 1.28 5.37 11.72
CA ILE A 52 2.64 5.00 12.09
C ILE A 52 3.49 4.57 10.89
N ALA A 53 2.96 4.63 9.67
CA ALA A 53 3.68 4.29 8.45
C ALA A 53 4.60 5.45 7.99
N PRO A 54 5.81 5.15 7.51
CA PRO A 54 6.71 6.16 7.01
C PRO A 54 6.19 6.73 5.69
N SER A 55 6.39 8.04 5.47
CA SER A 55 6.03 8.70 4.22
C SER A 55 4.56 8.51 3.80
N ILE A 56 3.63 8.53 4.76
CA ILE A 56 2.19 8.53 4.52
C ILE A 56 1.77 9.74 3.67
N THR A 57 0.79 9.51 2.79
CA THR A 57 0.14 10.50 1.92
C THR A 57 -1.37 10.32 1.98
N ASP A 58 -2.13 11.30 1.47
CA ASP A 58 -3.60 11.26 1.45
C ASP A 58 -4.18 10.05 0.68
N THR A 59 -3.43 9.51 -0.29
CA THR A 59 -3.81 8.34 -1.09
C THR A 59 -3.13 7.03 -0.64
N SER A 60 -2.63 7.01 0.59
CA SER A 60 -2.02 5.83 1.19
C SER A 60 -3.06 4.78 1.54
N ARG A 61 -2.74 3.52 1.26
CA ARG A 61 -3.54 2.34 1.65
C ARG A 61 -2.64 1.22 2.12
N LEU A 62 -3.16 0.35 2.98
CA LEU A 62 -2.56 -0.94 3.23
C LEU A 62 -2.96 -1.88 2.10
N GLY A 63 -2.00 -2.32 1.30
CA GLY A 63 -2.25 -3.12 0.11
C GLY A 63 -3.02 -4.41 0.37
N CYS A 64 -2.92 -4.98 1.58
CA CYS A 64 -3.70 -6.16 1.95
C CYS A 64 -5.22 -5.89 2.11
N GLN A 65 -5.63 -4.62 2.25
CA GLN A 65 -7.03 -4.21 2.36
C GLN A 65 -7.59 -3.70 1.02
N VAL A 66 -6.75 -3.60 -0.02
CA VAL A 66 -7.17 -3.15 -1.35
C VAL A 66 -7.57 -4.37 -2.18
N ILE A 67 -8.85 -4.44 -2.57
CA ILE A 67 -9.35 -5.47 -3.47
C ILE A 67 -9.05 -5.05 -4.91
N VAL A 68 -8.28 -5.86 -5.62
CA VAL A 68 -7.99 -5.64 -7.04
C VAL A 68 -9.23 -5.95 -7.89
N SER A 69 -9.60 -5.02 -8.75
CA SER A 69 -10.69 -5.17 -9.75
C SER A 69 -10.16 -5.07 -11.18
N GLU A 70 -11.00 -5.42 -12.16
CA GLU A 70 -10.67 -5.28 -13.59
C GLU A 70 -10.41 -3.82 -13.99
N ASP A 71 -11.06 -2.86 -13.34
CA ASP A 71 -10.90 -1.43 -13.61
C ASP A 71 -9.51 -0.89 -13.24
N MET A 72 -8.75 -1.66 -12.46
CA MET A 72 -7.38 -1.32 -12.08
C MET A 72 -6.35 -1.79 -13.12
N ASP A 73 -6.77 -2.45 -14.21
CA ASP A 73 -5.86 -3.00 -15.20
C ASP A 73 -4.98 -1.91 -15.86
N GLY A 74 -3.66 -2.11 -15.82
CA GLY A 74 -2.70 -1.16 -16.38
C GLY A 74 -2.36 0.02 -15.45
N THR A 75 -2.96 0.08 -14.26
CA THR A 75 -2.57 1.06 -13.25
C THR A 75 -1.17 0.77 -12.70
N VAL A 76 -0.50 1.86 -12.33
CA VAL A 76 0.79 1.83 -11.67
C VAL A 76 0.59 2.16 -10.20
N ILE A 77 1.05 1.26 -9.33
CA ILE A 77 1.02 1.49 -7.88
C ILE A 77 2.44 1.77 -7.40
N ARG A 78 2.58 2.80 -6.56
CA ARG A 78 3.86 3.23 -6.00
C ARG A 78 4.05 2.62 -4.60
N ILE A 79 5.29 2.22 -4.31
CA ILE A 79 5.72 1.85 -2.97
C ILE A 79 6.48 3.05 -2.36
N PRO A 80 6.25 3.41 -1.08
CA PRO A 80 7.04 4.43 -0.38
C PRO A 80 8.55 4.12 -0.42
N GLU A 81 9.39 5.15 -0.45
CA GLU A 81 10.85 4.99 -0.54
C GLU A 81 11.49 4.53 0.77
N ASP A 82 10.87 4.87 1.90
CA ASP A 82 11.35 4.52 3.24
C ASP A 82 10.99 3.07 3.57
N ILE A 83 11.98 2.18 3.42
CA ILE A 83 11.88 0.79 3.85
C ILE A 83 12.05 0.76 5.37
N TRP A 84 11.18 0.03 6.08
CA TRP A 84 11.41 -0.41 7.46
C TRP A 84 12.58 -1.41 7.50
N ASP A 85 13.80 -0.99 7.17
CA ASP A 85 14.98 -1.78 7.49
C ASP A 85 15.35 -1.51 8.95
N SER A 86 14.80 -2.32 9.86
CA SER A 86 15.18 -2.32 11.28
C SER A 86 16.57 -2.94 11.53
N ARG A 87 17.39 -3.13 10.47
CA ARG A 87 18.76 -3.65 10.56
C ARG A 87 19.83 -2.65 10.08
N LEU A 88 19.49 -1.36 9.95
CA LEU A 88 20.47 -0.27 9.92
C LEU A 88 20.45 0.51 11.23
#